data_AF-A0A2G6DEQ0-F1
#
_entry.id   AF-A0A2G6DEQ0-F1
#
_cell.length_a   1.000
_cell.length_b   1.000
_cell.length_c   1.000
_cell.angle_alpha   90.00
_cell.angle_beta   90.00
_cell.angle_gamma   90.00
#
_symmetry.space_group_name_H-M   'P 1'
#
loop_
_entity.id
_entity.type
_entity.pdbx_description
1 polymer ?
#
loop_
_entity_poly.entity_id
_entity_poly.type
_entity_poly.pdbx_seq_one_letter_code
_entity_poly.pdbx_strand_id
1 'polypeptide(L)'
;MRKLLVHYHIFKNAGSSVDRLLQTSFQNRWCKFDDYKNPSYKISPNELFDFLNSRPDVLACSSHQARIGKNQNQNKYNIHIFPIIFLRHPIDRTISAYNFEWKIQKKLDRHQGTLAEYLELKFSEEKNSAVENYQTYYLANQFLDKVQSNLIYADDTKYLDYAIDALNDLKCFGLVEHYNESVDNYYSYLHRDFPMFKKIVSKENISQDNSSIDIKLKLKSIRNRFGENIYYHIKSKNIMDIELYYYAKDLFFKNKFAYSTHIPYSLNKSFEDISVEHLLNKSKYFDKDTYMELNKLPISVNPNNHFAQIGFFHKKVFSLQNNYKDLFLEFINIHNSKISTSSNNVVVIHIYYEEYIDEFLTLIEQYPDIDFIFTVVFSITTYSLAKLLVSKYRIFIFENMGRDVYPFLKILPFLFECNYKNVCKLHGKKSIKFVPIEKFNFIKNGDQWRVDLISKLLGNKKIVKENIGLLNEQDISMLIPKKYALPYKEFKGRNKEKVKDLLSKIDIAYHEDFIFSAGTMFWCKMEILRPLLKLDVKKMFEKEGGEIDGTDAHALERIFGMLAKNSDAEVKQI
;
A
#
# COMPACT_ATOMS: atom_id res chain seq x y z
N MET A 1 16.89 0.78 -40.54
CA MET A 1 16.93 1.35 -39.18
C MET A 1 17.90 0.59 -38.30
N ARG A 2 18.95 1.26 -37.80
CA ARG A 2 20.00 0.70 -36.92
C ARG A 2 19.41 0.41 -35.55
N LYS A 3 19.58 -0.80 -35.02
CA LYS A 3 19.03 -1.22 -33.72
C LYS A 3 20.08 -1.04 -32.62
N LEU A 4 19.72 -0.38 -31.52
CA LEU A 4 20.60 -0.10 -30.38
C LEU A 4 19.91 -0.42 -29.06
N LEU A 5 20.67 -0.94 -28.11
CA LEU A 5 20.22 -1.09 -26.73
C LEU A 5 20.66 0.10 -25.90
N VAL A 6 19.74 0.69 -25.14
CA VAL A 6 20.08 1.76 -24.20
C VAL A 6 19.58 1.38 -22.82
N HIS A 7 20.52 1.18 -21.90
CA HIS A 7 20.25 1.02 -20.49
C HIS A 7 20.12 2.39 -19.81
N TYR A 8 18.87 2.76 -19.54
CA TYR A 8 18.51 3.95 -18.78
C TYR A 8 18.64 3.63 -17.30
N HIS A 9 19.82 3.90 -16.75
CA HIS A 9 20.18 3.48 -15.42
C HIS A 9 19.54 4.40 -14.36
N ILE A 10 18.44 3.93 -13.79
CA ILE A 10 17.83 4.55 -12.62
C ILE A 10 18.69 4.26 -11.38
N PHE A 11 19.07 5.32 -10.67
CA PHE A 11 19.98 5.21 -9.53
C PHE A 11 19.53 4.15 -8.50
N LYS A 12 20.44 3.19 -8.24
CA LYS A 12 20.29 2.04 -7.32
C LYS A 12 19.31 0.94 -7.74
N ASN A 13 19.02 0.84 -9.03
CA ASN A 13 18.19 -0.22 -9.60
C ASN A 13 19.03 -1.28 -10.34
N ALA A 14 20.01 -1.88 -9.64
CA ALA A 14 20.90 -2.93 -10.14
C ALA A 14 21.76 -2.57 -11.38
N GLY A 15 21.98 -1.28 -11.67
CA GLY A 15 22.66 -0.93 -12.91
C GLY A 15 24.11 -1.39 -13.05
N SER A 16 24.85 -1.62 -11.96
CA SER A 16 26.17 -2.28 -12.05
C SER A 16 26.09 -3.71 -12.59
N SER A 17 25.03 -4.45 -12.22
CA SER A 17 24.78 -5.81 -12.70
C SER A 17 24.36 -5.80 -14.16
N VAL A 18 23.49 -4.86 -14.55
CA VAL A 18 23.06 -4.67 -15.94
C VAL A 18 24.22 -4.20 -16.84
N ASP A 19 25.06 -3.28 -16.35
CA ASP A 19 26.27 -2.86 -17.06
C ASP A 19 27.21 -4.03 -17.31
N ARG A 20 27.41 -4.90 -16.31
CA ARG A 20 28.22 -6.13 -16.48
C ARG A 20 27.59 -7.08 -17.51
N LEU A 21 26.27 -7.23 -17.48
CA LEU A 21 25.52 -8.04 -18.45
C LEU A 21 25.74 -7.54 -19.88
N LEU A 22 25.60 -6.23 -20.09
CA LEU A 22 25.79 -5.60 -21.40
C LEU A 22 27.25 -5.62 -21.83
N GLN A 23 28.20 -5.32 -20.95
CA GLN A 23 29.63 -5.39 -21.24
C GLN A 23 30.04 -6.81 -21.66
N THR A 24 29.52 -7.85 -21.00
CA THR A 24 29.84 -9.25 -21.34
C THR A 24 29.17 -9.72 -22.65
N SER A 25 28.01 -9.14 -22.97
CA SER A 25 27.23 -9.46 -24.18
C SER A 25 27.77 -8.76 -25.42
N PHE A 26 28.17 -7.49 -25.30
CA PHE A 26 28.53 -6.63 -26.43
C PHE A 26 30.02 -6.25 -26.49
N GLN A 27 30.79 -6.53 -25.43
CA GLN A 27 32.23 -6.30 -25.36
C GLN A 27 32.61 -4.87 -25.76
N ASN A 28 33.49 -4.70 -26.76
CA ASN A 28 33.91 -3.40 -27.29
C ASN A 28 32.79 -2.60 -27.98
N ARG A 29 31.62 -3.22 -28.22
CA ARG A 29 30.43 -2.57 -28.78
C ARG A 29 29.48 -2.02 -27.71
N TRP A 30 29.88 -2.06 -26.44
CA TRP A 30 29.18 -1.40 -25.33
C TRP A 30 29.97 -0.19 -24.82
N CYS A 31 29.27 0.88 -24.44
CA CYS A 31 29.88 2.08 -23.86
C CYS A 31 29.01 2.72 -22.77
N LYS A 32 29.62 3.65 -22.01
CA LYS A 32 28.90 4.55 -21.10
C LYS A 32 28.83 5.95 -21.67
N PHE A 33 27.73 6.65 -21.44
CA PHE A 33 27.56 8.04 -21.83
C PHE A 33 26.98 8.84 -20.67
N ASP A 34 27.85 9.52 -19.92
CA ASP A 34 27.50 10.41 -18.81
C ASP A 34 28.49 11.58 -18.78
N ASP A 35 28.05 12.75 -18.33
CA ASP A 35 28.91 13.87 -17.96
C ASP A 35 29.50 13.63 -16.56
N TYR A 36 30.77 13.23 -16.52
CA TYR A 36 31.50 12.98 -15.28
C TYR A 36 31.89 14.26 -14.51
N LYS A 37 31.82 15.44 -15.16
CA LYS A 37 32.09 16.73 -14.52
C LYS A 37 30.86 17.26 -13.80
N ASN A 38 29.67 16.97 -14.32
CA ASN A 38 28.40 17.36 -13.71
C ASN A 38 27.47 16.15 -13.48
N PRO A 39 27.53 15.51 -12.29
CA PRO A 39 26.70 14.35 -11.97
C PRO A 39 25.19 14.61 -12.05
N SER A 40 24.76 15.86 -11.86
CA SER A 40 23.34 16.27 -11.89
C SER A 40 22.83 16.58 -13.29
N TYR A 41 23.71 16.53 -14.30
CA TYR A 41 23.35 16.79 -15.68
C TYR A 41 22.30 15.79 -16.19
N LYS A 42 21.41 16.25 -17.07
CA LYS A 42 20.36 15.44 -17.69
C LYS A 42 20.62 15.43 -19.19
N ILE A 43 20.96 14.27 -19.73
CA ILE A 43 21.20 14.08 -21.16
C ILE A 43 19.84 13.95 -21.85
N SER A 44 19.55 14.88 -22.75
CA SER A 44 18.33 14.87 -23.56
C SER A 44 18.33 13.69 -24.55
N PRO A 45 17.16 13.28 -25.04
CA PRO A 45 17.08 12.29 -26.11
C PRO A 45 17.92 12.68 -27.33
N ASN A 46 17.90 13.95 -27.75
CA ASN A 46 18.65 14.42 -28.91
C ASN A 46 20.16 14.24 -28.75
N GLU A 47 20.72 14.65 -27.60
CA GLU A 47 22.15 14.49 -27.31
C GLU A 47 22.56 13.02 -27.29
N LEU A 48 21.71 12.14 -26.77
CA LEU A 48 21.92 10.69 -26.84
C LEU A 48 21.95 10.20 -28.30
N PHE A 49 21.00 10.63 -29.14
CA PHE A 49 20.98 10.25 -30.56
C PHE A 49 22.20 10.78 -31.32
N ASP A 50 22.61 12.03 -31.09
CA ASP A 50 23.80 12.61 -31.71
C ASP A 50 25.06 11.84 -31.32
N PHE A 51 25.22 11.51 -30.03
CA PHE A 51 26.31 10.66 -29.54
C PHE A 51 26.30 9.28 -30.21
N LEU A 52 25.16 8.59 -30.22
CA LEU A 52 25.03 7.26 -30.81
C LEU A 52 25.27 7.27 -32.34
N ASN A 53 24.88 8.33 -33.03
CA ASN A 53 25.12 8.51 -34.46
C ASN A 53 26.61 8.72 -34.76
N SER A 54 27.34 9.43 -33.89
CA SER A 54 28.80 9.61 -34.01
C SER A 54 29.62 8.34 -33.72
N ARG A 55 28.98 7.30 -33.18
CA ARG A 55 29.61 6.05 -32.70
C ARG A 55 29.02 4.82 -33.40
N PRO A 56 29.27 4.59 -34.71
CA PRO A 56 28.65 3.50 -35.47
C PRO A 56 29.04 2.09 -34.99
N ASP A 57 30.15 1.98 -34.26
CA ASP A 57 30.68 0.75 -33.64
C ASP A 57 29.82 0.22 -32.48
N VAL A 58 29.12 1.13 -31.79
CA VAL A 58 28.33 0.83 -30.59
C VAL A 58 27.02 0.10 -30.93
N LEU A 59 26.68 -0.92 -30.14
CA LEU A 59 25.37 -1.58 -30.16
C LEU A 59 24.61 -1.47 -28.84
N ALA A 60 25.30 -1.18 -27.74
CA ALA A 60 24.69 -0.99 -26.43
C ALA A 60 25.31 0.20 -25.70
N CYS A 61 24.49 0.99 -25.01
CA CYS A 61 24.94 2.14 -24.23
C CYS A 61 24.28 2.14 -22.86
N SER A 62 25.02 2.47 -21.81
CA SER A 62 24.48 2.72 -20.46
C SER A 62 24.64 4.18 -20.08
N SER A 63 23.63 4.76 -19.43
CA SER A 63 23.69 6.14 -18.93
C SER A 63 22.81 6.32 -17.70
N HIS A 64 23.32 7.05 -16.69
CA HIS A 64 22.55 7.47 -15.52
C HIS A 64 21.79 8.78 -15.79
N GLN A 65 22.31 9.57 -16.73
CA GLN A 65 21.84 10.92 -17.01
C GLN A 65 20.85 10.98 -18.18
N ALA A 66 20.90 10.00 -19.09
CA ALA A 66 20.00 9.92 -20.23
C ALA A 66 18.53 9.88 -19.81
N ARG A 67 17.68 10.55 -20.59
CA ARG A 67 16.23 10.54 -20.42
C ARG A 67 15.56 9.82 -21.59
N ILE A 68 14.46 9.16 -21.27
CA ILE A 68 13.65 8.44 -22.26
C ILE A 68 12.88 9.50 -23.06
N GLY A 69 12.87 9.37 -24.38
CA GLY A 69 12.20 10.30 -25.30
C GLY A 69 11.28 9.59 -26.30
N LYS A 70 10.38 10.33 -26.94
CA LYS A 70 9.42 9.80 -27.91
C LYS A 70 10.07 9.34 -29.22
N ASN A 71 9.35 8.47 -29.94
CA ASN A 71 9.76 7.83 -31.20
C ASN A 71 10.11 8.80 -32.36
N GLN A 72 9.77 10.09 -32.29
CA GLN A 72 10.01 11.04 -33.39
C GLN A 72 11.50 11.23 -33.72
N ASN A 73 12.38 11.15 -32.71
CA ASN A 73 13.82 11.25 -32.92
C ASN A 73 14.41 10.00 -33.58
N GLN A 74 13.80 8.83 -33.39
CA GLN A 74 14.27 7.58 -33.99
C GLN A 74 14.23 7.61 -35.52
N ASN A 75 13.19 8.23 -36.09
CA ASN A 75 13.03 8.38 -37.54
C ASN A 75 14.07 9.35 -38.13
N LYS A 76 14.33 10.49 -37.45
CA LYS A 76 15.33 11.48 -37.90
C LYS A 76 16.72 10.87 -38.04
N TYR A 77 17.13 10.05 -37.07
CA TYR A 77 18.47 9.45 -37.05
C TYR A 77 18.52 8.04 -37.66
N ASN A 78 17.40 7.50 -38.16
CA ASN A 78 17.29 6.11 -38.62
C ASN A 78 17.82 5.07 -37.60
N ILE A 79 17.59 5.34 -36.30
CA ILE A 79 18.01 4.53 -35.16
C ILE A 79 16.77 4.07 -34.38
N HIS A 80 16.67 2.79 -34.08
CA HIS A 80 15.67 2.21 -33.19
C HIS A 80 16.29 1.86 -31.84
N ILE A 81 15.75 2.43 -30.76
CA ILE A 81 16.22 2.15 -29.40
C ILE A 81 15.36 1.06 -28.76
N PHE A 82 16.04 0.07 -28.21
CA PHE A 82 15.49 -0.92 -27.31
C PHE A 82 15.88 -0.52 -25.87
N PRO A 83 14.95 0.04 -25.08
CA PRO A 83 15.25 0.48 -23.72
C PRO A 83 15.44 -0.72 -22.80
N ILE A 84 16.45 -0.65 -21.93
CA ILE A 84 16.60 -1.51 -20.76
C ILE A 84 16.43 -0.63 -19.52
N ILE A 85 15.40 -0.91 -18.74
CA ILE A 85 15.05 -0.23 -17.50
C ILE A 85 14.80 -1.29 -16.43
N PHE A 86 15.26 -1.01 -15.21
CA PHE A 86 14.93 -1.81 -14.03
C PHE A 86 14.28 -0.92 -12.98
N LEU A 87 13.25 -1.43 -12.31
CA LEU A 87 12.62 -0.85 -11.14
C LEU A 87 12.95 -1.65 -9.89
N ARG A 88 12.90 -0.99 -8.73
CA ARG A 88 13.16 -1.61 -7.42
C ARG A 88 12.17 -1.10 -6.39
N HIS A 89 11.85 -1.92 -5.40
CA HIS A 89 10.99 -1.49 -4.31
C HIS A 89 11.61 -0.24 -3.64
N PRO A 90 10.87 0.88 -3.52
CA PRO A 90 11.46 2.17 -3.15
C PRO A 90 12.15 2.18 -1.79
N ILE A 91 11.59 1.47 -0.81
CA ILE A 91 12.22 1.33 0.51
C ILE A 91 13.58 0.61 0.42
N ASP A 92 13.66 -0.50 -0.31
CA ASP A 92 14.91 -1.23 -0.50
C ASP A 92 15.91 -0.42 -1.34
N ARG A 93 15.43 0.35 -2.32
CA ARG A 93 16.23 1.29 -3.11
C ARG A 93 16.85 2.38 -2.22
N THR A 94 16.10 2.97 -1.30
CA THR A 94 16.60 3.98 -0.34
C THR A 94 17.69 3.40 0.56
N ILE A 95 17.49 2.18 1.10
CA ILE A 95 18.53 1.51 1.89
C ILE A 95 19.77 1.22 1.04
N SER A 96 19.59 0.87 -0.23
CA SER A 96 20.71 0.67 -1.15
C SER A 96 21.46 1.97 -1.47
N ALA A 97 20.76 3.09 -1.61
CA ALA A 97 21.34 4.42 -1.81
C ALA A 97 22.15 4.87 -0.59
N TYR A 98 21.56 4.75 0.59
CA TYR A 98 22.23 4.96 1.87
C TYR A 98 23.53 4.17 1.98
N ASN A 99 23.47 2.86 1.71
CA ASN A 99 24.65 2.01 1.78
C ASN A 99 25.72 2.43 0.76
N PHE A 100 25.31 2.84 -0.43
CA PHE A 100 26.23 3.23 -1.49
C PHE A 100 26.91 4.57 -1.20
N GLU A 101 26.16 5.62 -0.88
CA GLU A 101 26.71 6.95 -0.66
C GLU A 101 27.64 6.98 0.55
N TRP A 102 27.32 6.23 1.61
CA TRP A 102 28.11 6.27 2.84
C TRP A 102 29.22 5.24 2.95
N LYS A 103 29.08 4.04 2.36
CA LYS A 103 30.19 3.06 2.38
C LYS A 103 30.99 3.07 1.09
N ILE A 104 30.30 2.92 -0.05
CA ILE A 104 30.97 2.65 -1.32
C ILE A 104 31.61 3.92 -1.88
N GLN A 105 30.81 4.98 -2.04
CA GLN A 105 31.28 6.23 -2.64
C GLN A 105 32.33 6.94 -1.79
N LYS A 106 32.18 6.90 -0.46
CA LYS A 106 33.14 7.45 0.49
C LYS A 106 34.31 6.50 0.82
N LYS A 107 34.32 5.28 0.26
CA LYS A 107 35.34 4.25 0.50
C LYS A 107 35.60 3.97 1.99
N LEU A 108 34.53 3.73 2.75
CA LEU A 108 34.56 3.50 4.19
C LEU A 108 34.20 2.05 4.54
N ASP A 109 34.86 1.50 5.57
CA ASP A 109 34.56 0.16 6.11
C ASP A 109 33.22 0.13 6.88
N ARG A 110 32.77 1.28 7.40
CA ARG A 110 31.51 1.46 8.12
C ARG A 110 30.77 2.70 7.60
N HIS A 111 29.48 2.80 7.90
CA HIS A 111 28.68 3.97 7.51
C HIS A 111 29.14 5.22 8.24
N GLN A 112 29.22 6.35 7.53
CA GLN A 112 29.40 7.66 8.14
C GLN A 112 28.02 8.29 8.42
N GLY A 113 27.55 8.19 9.66
CA GLY A 113 26.28 8.72 10.15
C GLY A 113 25.22 7.64 10.38
N THR A 114 23.98 8.06 10.70
CA THR A 114 22.80 7.19 10.84
C THR A 114 21.82 7.29 9.66
N LEU A 115 21.01 6.25 9.40
CA LEU A 115 19.97 6.33 8.36
C LEU A 115 19.02 7.51 8.57
N ALA A 116 18.74 7.90 9.82
CA ALA A 116 17.95 9.09 10.11
C ALA A 116 18.61 10.37 9.56
N GLU A 117 19.89 10.61 9.87
CA GLU A 117 20.65 11.77 9.36
C GLU A 117 20.69 11.79 7.83
N TYR A 118 20.87 10.63 7.18
CA TYR A 118 20.82 10.54 5.72
C TYR A 118 19.47 11.00 5.17
N LEU A 119 18.36 10.55 5.76
CA LEU A 119 17.02 10.91 5.31
C LEU A 119 16.69 12.37 5.59
N GLU A 120 17.10 12.91 6.75
CA GLU A 120 16.95 14.32 7.07
C GLU A 120 17.63 15.21 6.03
N LEU A 121 18.87 14.87 5.64
CA LEU A 121 19.58 15.57 4.57
C LEU A 121 18.86 15.42 3.22
N LYS A 122 18.42 14.21 2.88
CA LYS A 122 17.83 13.94 1.56
C LYS A 122 16.40 14.44 1.40
N PHE A 123 15.66 14.69 2.47
CA PHE A 123 14.26 15.15 2.42
C PHE A 123 14.09 16.61 2.87
N SER A 124 15.16 17.28 3.32
CA SER A 124 15.14 18.72 3.65
C SER A 124 15.40 19.62 2.44
N GLU A 125 16.10 19.13 1.41
CA GLU A 125 16.34 19.90 0.18
C GLU A 125 15.09 19.86 -0.72
N GLU A 126 14.43 21.00 -0.91
CA GLU A 126 13.14 21.11 -1.62
C GLU A 126 13.14 20.65 -3.09
N LYS A 127 14.30 20.34 -3.71
CA LYS A 127 14.34 19.82 -5.09
C LYS A 127 15.43 18.77 -5.31
N ASN A 128 15.00 17.59 -5.78
CA ASN A 128 15.79 16.48 -6.33
C ASN A 128 16.54 15.58 -5.32
N SER A 129 15.83 15.09 -4.33
CA SER A 129 16.29 13.94 -3.57
C SER A 129 16.52 12.72 -4.48
N ALA A 130 17.70 12.10 -4.40
CA ALA A 130 17.99 10.85 -5.11
C ALA A 130 17.14 9.66 -4.60
N VAL A 131 16.40 9.85 -3.50
CA VAL A 131 15.63 8.80 -2.82
C VAL A 131 14.14 9.11 -2.67
N GLU A 132 13.64 10.31 -3.02
CA GLU A 132 12.23 10.68 -2.94
C GLU A 132 11.54 10.54 -4.31
N ASN A 133 10.58 9.62 -4.45
CA ASN A 133 9.79 9.39 -5.68
C ASN A 133 10.61 9.38 -6.98
N TYR A 134 11.89 8.96 -6.88
CA TYR A 134 12.87 9.20 -7.92
C TYR A 134 12.57 8.41 -9.19
N GLN A 135 12.06 7.19 -9.07
CA GLN A 135 11.75 6.34 -10.22
C GLN A 135 10.58 6.93 -11.02
N THR A 136 9.59 7.45 -10.30
CA THR A 136 8.44 8.16 -10.85
C THR A 136 8.88 9.39 -11.61
N TYR A 137 9.66 10.28 -10.97
CA TYR A 137 10.16 11.48 -11.63
C TYR A 137 11.07 11.17 -12.83
N TYR A 138 11.87 10.11 -12.74
CA TYR A 138 12.74 9.69 -13.84
C TYR A 138 11.92 9.25 -15.07
N LEU A 139 10.90 8.42 -14.87
CA LEU A 139 10.08 7.88 -15.96
C LEU A 139 9.09 8.92 -16.51
N ALA A 140 8.55 9.80 -15.67
CA ALA A 140 7.66 10.89 -16.08
C ALA A 140 8.35 11.95 -16.95
N ASN A 141 9.69 11.99 -16.98
CA ASN A 141 10.48 13.05 -17.59
C ASN A 141 10.30 13.17 -19.12
N GLN A 142 9.74 12.15 -19.78
CA GLN A 142 9.43 12.19 -21.22
C GLN A 142 8.39 13.27 -21.62
N PHE A 143 7.77 13.95 -20.65
CA PHE A 143 6.81 15.04 -20.86
C PHE A 143 7.31 16.43 -20.45
N LEU A 144 8.54 16.55 -19.93
CA LEU A 144 9.06 17.83 -19.42
C LEU A 144 9.40 18.86 -20.52
N ASP A 145 9.68 18.42 -21.76
CA ASP A 145 9.93 19.32 -22.91
C ASP A 145 8.70 20.17 -23.29
N LYS A 146 7.49 19.80 -22.86
CA LYS A 146 6.26 20.62 -23.05
C LYS A 146 5.93 21.54 -21.88
N VAL A 147 6.67 21.46 -20.77
CA VAL A 147 6.16 21.89 -19.46
C VAL A 147 7.01 22.98 -18.79
N GLN A 148 8.14 23.37 -19.40
CA GLN A 148 9.02 24.42 -18.85
C GLN A 148 8.38 25.82 -18.71
N SER A 149 7.17 26.07 -19.23
CA SER A 149 6.56 27.40 -19.10
C SER A 149 5.47 27.56 -18.04
N ASN A 150 4.80 26.50 -17.53
CA ASN A 150 3.56 26.73 -16.73
C ASN A 150 3.29 25.80 -15.52
N LEU A 151 4.17 24.87 -15.14
CA LEU A 151 3.88 23.94 -14.02
C LEU A 151 4.84 24.09 -12.83
N ILE A 152 4.93 25.33 -12.31
CA ILE A 152 5.30 25.54 -10.90
C ILE A 152 4.18 25.02 -9.96
N TYR A 153 3.05 24.57 -10.51
CA TYR A 153 1.86 24.07 -9.80
C TYR A 153 1.25 22.77 -10.38
N ALA A 154 2.04 21.85 -10.98
CA ALA A 154 1.49 20.53 -11.34
C ALA A 154 1.16 19.72 -10.07
N ASP A 155 -0.09 19.29 -9.95
CA ASP A 155 -0.54 18.29 -8.97
C ASP A 155 0.34 17.03 -9.07
N ASP A 156 0.91 16.59 -7.95
CA ASP A 156 1.81 15.42 -7.83
C ASP A 156 1.23 14.17 -8.52
N THR A 157 -0.09 14.05 -8.57
CA THR A 157 -0.81 12.96 -9.25
C THR A 157 -0.43 12.80 -10.73
N LYS A 158 -0.09 13.88 -11.45
CA LYS A 158 0.26 13.83 -12.87
C LYS A 158 1.60 13.15 -13.14
N TYR A 159 2.57 13.24 -12.23
CA TYR A 159 3.88 12.61 -12.43
C TYR A 159 3.78 11.09 -12.39
N LEU A 160 2.96 10.55 -11.48
CA LEU A 160 2.71 9.11 -11.42
C LEU A 160 2.07 8.58 -12.69
N ASP A 161 1.07 9.29 -13.22
CA ASP A 161 0.40 8.91 -14.46
C ASP A 161 1.37 8.87 -15.63
N TYR A 162 2.20 9.90 -15.79
CA TYR A 162 3.23 9.95 -16.82
C TYR A 162 4.27 8.83 -16.71
N ALA A 163 4.64 8.46 -15.49
CA ALA A 163 5.56 7.33 -15.25
C ALA A 163 4.90 6.00 -15.61
N ILE A 164 3.62 5.81 -15.27
CA ILE A 164 2.82 4.64 -15.65
C ILE A 164 2.66 4.56 -17.17
N ASP A 165 2.43 5.68 -17.86
CA ASP A 165 2.38 5.74 -19.32
C ASP A 165 3.71 5.34 -19.94
N ALA A 166 4.82 5.91 -19.45
CA ALA A 166 6.16 5.54 -19.89
C ALA A 166 6.38 4.04 -19.78
N LEU A 167 6.00 3.45 -18.64
CA LEU A 167 6.14 2.03 -18.38
C LEU A 167 5.28 1.16 -19.31
N ASN A 168 4.05 1.58 -19.61
CA ASN A 168 3.15 0.86 -20.51
C ASN A 168 3.61 0.90 -21.98
N ASP A 169 4.30 1.97 -22.38
CA ASP A 169 4.88 2.08 -23.71
C ASP A 169 6.11 1.16 -23.89
N LEU A 170 6.69 0.66 -22.79
CA LEU A 170 7.79 -0.31 -22.84
C LEU A 170 7.28 -1.71 -23.15
N LYS A 171 7.88 -2.34 -24.17
CA LYS A 171 7.63 -3.76 -24.48
C LYS A 171 8.20 -4.71 -23.43
N CYS A 172 9.24 -4.29 -22.71
CA CYS A 172 9.91 -5.08 -21.69
C CYS A 172 10.58 -4.14 -20.66
N PHE A 173 10.49 -4.50 -19.38
CA PHE A 173 11.23 -3.87 -18.28
C PHE A 173 11.61 -4.93 -17.23
N GLY A 174 12.52 -4.60 -16.31
CA GLY A 174 12.97 -5.49 -15.24
C GLY A 174 12.58 -5.03 -13.84
N LEU A 175 12.56 -5.97 -12.91
CA LEU A 175 12.47 -5.73 -11.47
C LEU A 175 13.73 -6.27 -10.79
N VAL A 176 14.34 -5.49 -9.90
CA VAL A 176 15.58 -5.89 -9.22
C VAL A 176 15.37 -7.13 -8.34
N GLU A 177 14.23 -7.21 -7.67
CA GLU A 177 13.81 -8.34 -6.83
C GLU A 177 13.58 -9.63 -7.63
N HIS A 178 13.40 -9.50 -8.96
CA HIS A 178 13.18 -10.60 -9.90
C HIS A 178 14.23 -10.54 -11.01
N TYR A 179 15.50 -10.29 -10.64
CA TYR A 179 16.55 -9.96 -11.60
C TYR A 179 16.75 -11.06 -12.66
N ASN A 180 16.78 -12.32 -12.25
CA ASN A 180 17.00 -13.44 -13.17
C ASN A 180 15.82 -13.56 -14.15
N GLU A 181 14.58 -13.52 -13.65
CA GLU A 181 13.38 -13.54 -14.47
C GLU A 181 13.30 -12.32 -15.40
N SER A 182 13.79 -11.16 -14.94
CA SER A 182 13.88 -9.95 -15.76
C SER A 182 14.88 -10.13 -16.90
N VAL A 183 16.05 -10.72 -16.64
CA VAL A 183 17.03 -11.05 -17.68
C VAL A 183 16.47 -12.08 -18.66
N ASP A 184 15.70 -13.07 -18.21
CA ASP A 184 15.01 -14.02 -19.07
C ASP A 184 13.98 -13.36 -19.99
N ASN A 185 13.20 -12.42 -19.46
CA ASN A 185 12.24 -11.63 -20.25
C ASN A 185 12.97 -10.78 -21.30
N TYR A 186 14.03 -10.07 -20.91
CA TYR A 186 14.84 -9.30 -21.86
C TYR A 186 15.50 -10.18 -22.91
N TYR A 187 16.05 -11.33 -22.52
CA TYR A 187 16.63 -12.26 -23.48
C TYR A 187 15.58 -12.70 -24.51
N SER A 188 14.40 -13.12 -24.05
CA SER A 188 13.32 -13.57 -24.94
C SER A 188 12.86 -12.44 -25.89
N TYR A 189 12.77 -11.21 -25.39
CA TYR A 189 12.41 -10.03 -26.17
C TYR A 189 13.49 -9.61 -27.18
N LEU A 190 14.76 -9.68 -26.79
CA LEU A 190 15.88 -9.11 -27.54
C LEU A 190 16.60 -10.11 -28.44
N HIS A 191 16.54 -11.41 -28.17
CA HIS A 191 17.43 -12.40 -28.79
C HIS A 191 17.37 -12.42 -30.33
N ARG A 192 16.19 -12.20 -30.92
CA ARG A 192 16.04 -12.11 -32.38
C ARG A 192 16.83 -10.95 -32.98
N ASP A 193 16.81 -9.80 -32.32
CA ASP A 193 17.42 -8.56 -32.80
C ASP A 193 18.87 -8.40 -32.33
N PHE A 194 19.23 -9.07 -31.22
CA PHE A 194 20.55 -9.07 -30.59
C PHE A 194 20.95 -10.50 -30.15
N PRO A 195 21.36 -11.38 -31.08
CA PRO A 195 21.72 -12.77 -30.75
C PRO A 195 22.88 -12.92 -29.76
N MET A 196 23.72 -11.88 -29.64
CA MET A 196 24.83 -11.79 -28.70
C MET A 196 24.42 -11.45 -27.26
N PHE A 197 23.17 -11.04 -27.03
CA PHE A 197 22.67 -10.77 -25.68
C PHE A 197 22.65 -12.07 -24.86
N LYS A 198 23.43 -12.14 -23.78
CA LYS A 198 23.61 -13.36 -22.97
C LYS A 198 22.65 -13.41 -21.79
N LYS A 199 22.29 -14.62 -21.35
CA LYS A 199 21.71 -14.85 -20.02
C LYS A 199 22.84 -15.07 -19.03
N ILE A 200 23.18 -14.05 -18.25
CA ILE A 200 24.20 -14.19 -17.20
C ILE A 200 23.47 -14.24 -15.87
N VAL A 201 23.52 -15.41 -15.23
CA VAL A 201 23.02 -15.61 -13.88
C VAL A 201 24.05 -15.03 -12.91
N SER A 202 23.71 -13.96 -12.21
CA SER A 202 24.60 -13.39 -11.20
C SER A 202 24.56 -14.24 -9.92
N LYS A 203 25.71 -14.78 -9.51
CA LYS A 203 25.86 -15.56 -8.26
C LYS A 203 25.47 -14.80 -6.97
N GLU A 204 25.46 -13.47 -6.98
CA GLU A 204 25.08 -12.64 -5.81
C GLU A 204 23.57 -12.67 -5.49
N ASN A 205 22.73 -13.25 -6.36
CA ASN A 205 21.26 -13.30 -6.20
C ASN A 205 20.70 -14.74 -6.22
N ILE A 206 21.52 -15.76 -5.93
CA ILE A 206 21.04 -17.15 -5.84
C ILE A 206 20.35 -17.35 -4.48
N SER A 207 19.07 -16.97 -4.42
CA SER A 207 18.09 -17.56 -3.52
C SER A 207 16.85 -17.87 -4.35
N GLN A 208 16.70 -19.15 -4.69
CA GLN A 208 15.63 -19.68 -5.53
C GLN A 208 14.24 -19.53 -4.88
N ASP A 209 13.26 -19.26 -5.74
CA ASP A 209 11.84 -19.61 -5.63
C ASP A 209 11.09 -19.17 -4.38
N ASN A 210 11.03 -17.85 -4.14
CA ASN A 210 9.92 -17.18 -3.43
C ASN A 210 10.08 -15.64 -3.40
N SER A 211 10.28 -15.01 -4.55
CA SER A 211 10.67 -13.60 -4.66
C SER A 211 9.61 -12.57 -4.16
N SER A 212 8.33 -12.93 -4.15
CA SER A 212 7.27 -12.13 -3.49
C SER A 212 7.27 -12.26 -1.96
N ILE A 213 7.71 -13.40 -1.43
CA ILE A 213 7.96 -13.63 -0.01
C ILE A 213 9.28 -12.96 0.41
N ASP A 214 10.29 -12.95 -0.46
CA ASP A 214 11.58 -12.33 -0.20
C ASP A 214 11.48 -10.81 0.00
N ILE A 215 10.78 -10.08 -0.88
CA ILE A 215 10.64 -8.63 -0.67
C ILE A 215 9.87 -8.30 0.61
N LYS A 216 8.81 -9.05 0.96
CA LYS A 216 8.09 -8.85 2.22
C LYS A 216 8.98 -9.11 3.44
N LEU A 217 9.77 -10.19 3.42
CA LEU A 217 10.73 -10.51 4.48
C LEU A 217 11.84 -9.45 4.57
N LYS A 218 12.32 -8.95 3.44
CA LYS A 218 13.33 -7.90 3.36
C LYS A 218 12.81 -6.58 3.90
N LEU A 219 11.58 -6.18 3.56
CA LEU A 219 10.92 -5.00 4.13
C LEU A 219 10.71 -5.17 5.64
N LYS A 220 10.29 -6.36 6.10
CA LYS A 220 10.19 -6.67 7.53
C LYS A 220 11.56 -6.59 8.22
N SER A 221 12.64 -7.05 7.59
CA SER A 221 14.00 -6.95 8.12
C SER A 221 14.48 -5.50 8.21
N ILE A 222 14.28 -4.70 7.16
CA ILE A 222 14.60 -3.26 7.15
C ILE A 222 13.85 -2.56 8.28
N ARG A 223 12.55 -2.83 8.39
CA ARG A 223 11.66 -2.31 9.44
C ARG A 223 12.14 -2.70 10.84
N ASN A 224 12.50 -3.96 11.07
CA ASN A 224 13.05 -4.44 12.33
C ASN A 224 14.41 -3.82 12.67
N ARG A 225 15.26 -3.60 11.66
CA ARG A 225 16.63 -3.11 11.83
C ARG A 225 16.70 -1.61 12.12
N PHE A 226 15.90 -0.81 11.44
CA PHE A 226 15.97 0.66 11.51
C PHE A 226 14.81 1.29 12.27
N GLY A 227 13.79 0.50 12.63
CA GLY A 227 12.63 0.98 13.37
C GLY A 227 11.55 1.60 12.47
N GLU A 228 10.35 1.69 13.05
CA GLU A 228 9.13 2.07 12.34
C GLU A 228 9.10 3.50 11.83
N ASN A 229 9.60 4.45 12.63
CA ASN A 229 9.63 5.87 12.27
C ASN A 229 10.38 6.07 10.96
N ILE A 230 11.58 5.49 10.87
CA ILE A 230 12.42 5.57 9.67
C ILE A 230 11.73 4.87 8.48
N TYR A 231 11.17 3.67 8.71
CA TYR A 231 10.45 2.94 7.66
C TYR A 231 9.28 3.74 7.08
N TYR A 232 8.44 4.34 7.94
CA TYR A 232 7.30 5.15 7.52
C TYR A 232 7.70 6.47 6.90
N HIS A 233 8.77 7.09 7.38
CA HIS A 233 9.27 8.31 6.79
C HIS A 233 9.76 8.08 5.35
N ILE A 234 10.47 6.98 5.10
CA ILE A 234 10.82 6.57 3.72
C ILE A 234 9.55 6.29 2.91
N LYS A 235 8.58 5.56 3.50
CA LYS A 235 7.32 5.19 2.83
C LYS A 235 6.52 6.42 2.39
N SER A 236 6.29 7.38 3.29
CA SER A 236 5.47 8.57 3.01
C SER A 236 6.09 9.44 1.92
N LYS A 237 7.41 9.58 1.94
CA LYS A 237 8.19 10.31 0.93
C LYS A 237 8.28 9.57 -0.41
N ASN A 238 7.91 8.29 -0.47
CA ASN A 238 7.97 7.48 -1.69
C ASN A 238 6.63 6.91 -2.12
N ILE A 239 5.51 7.59 -1.79
CA ILE A 239 4.18 7.04 -2.05
C ILE A 239 3.93 6.78 -3.55
N MET A 240 4.37 7.68 -4.43
CA MET A 240 4.22 7.51 -5.88
C MET A 240 5.11 6.39 -6.39
N ASP A 241 6.36 6.33 -5.93
CA ASP A 241 7.31 5.29 -6.28
C ASP A 241 6.82 3.90 -5.83
N ILE A 242 6.11 3.83 -4.70
CA ILE A 242 5.51 2.58 -4.19
C ILE A 242 4.35 2.16 -5.08
N GLU A 243 3.45 3.07 -5.41
CA GLU A 243 2.34 2.80 -6.33
C GLU A 243 2.86 2.35 -7.70
N LEU A 244 3.84 3.07 -8.27
CA LEU A 244 4.48 2.72 -9.53
C LEU A 244 5.14 1.34 -9.47
N TYR A 245 5.84 1.00 -8.39
CA TYR A 245 6.49 -0.30 -8.25
C TYR A 245 5.47 -1.44 -8.20
N TYR A 246 4.38 -1.31 -7.44
CA TYR A 246 3.36 -2.36 -7.39
C TYR A 246 2.60 -2.48 -8.71
N TYR A 247 2.32 -1.37 -9.38
CA TYR A 247 1.80 -1.37 -10.76
C TYR A 247 2.74 -2.12 -11.71
N ALA A 248 4.04 -1.78 -11.68
CA ALA A 248 5.05 -2.43 -12.50
C ALA A 248 5.18 -3.91 -12.17
N LYS A 249 5.11 -4.29 -10.90
CA LYS A 249 5.14 -5.68 -10.48
C LYS A 249 3.97 -6.47 -11.06
N ASP A 250 2.77 -5.93 -10.98
CA ASP A 250 1.58 -6.56 -11.55
C ASP A 250 1.72 -6.68 -13.07
N LEU A 251 2.18 -5.63 -13.75
CA LEU A 251 2.40 -5.64 -15.20
C LEU A 251 3.49 -6.65 -15.62
N PHE A 252 4.58 -6.74 -14.86
CA PHE A 252 5.68 -7.67 -15.08
C PHE A 252 5.20 -9.13 -15.05
N PHE A 253 4.32 -9.47 -14.09
CA PHE A 253 3.73 -10.80 -14.02
C PHE A 253 2.58 -10.99 -15.02
N LYS A 254 1.77 -9.96 -15.32
CA LYS A 254 0.75 -9.98 -16.39
C LYS A 254 1.35 -10.29 -17.76
N ASN A 255 2.48 -9.70 -18.13
CA ASN A 255 3.13 -9.93 -19.42
C ASN A 255 3.71 -11.35 -19.55
N LYS A 256 3.96 -12.07 -18.43
CA LYS A 256 4.24 -13.51 -18.42
C LYS A 256 3.02 -14.34 -18.85
N PHE A 257 1.81 -13.83 -18.62
CA PHE A 257 0.53 -14.46 -18.99
C PHE A 257 0.04 -14.10 -20.40
N ALA A 258 0.65 -13.11 -21.08
CA ALA A 258 0.39 -12.87 -22.50
C ALA A 258 0.97 -13.97 -23.40
N TYR A 259 1.93 -14.76 -22.89
CA TYR A 259 2.50 -15.95 -23.55
C TYR A 259 2.15 -17.27 -22.84
N SER A 260 1.34 -17.24 -21.78
CA SER A 260 0.75 -18.45 -21.19
C SER A 260 -0.62 -18.13 -20.60
N THR A 261 -1.65 -18.79 -21.14
CA THR A 261 -3.08 -18.58 -20.89
C THR A 261 -3.55 -18.99 -19.50
N HIS A 262 -2.98 -18.45 -18.40
CA HIS A 262 -3.52 -18.67 -17.06
C HIS A 262 -3.30 -17.47 -16.13
N ILE A 263 -4.25 -16.53 -16.14
CA ILE A 263 -4.55 -15.70 -14.97
C ILE A 263 -4.75 -16.65 -13.77
N PRO A 264 -4.21 -16.37 -12.57
CA PRO A 264 -4.50 -17.18 -11.40
C PRO A 264 -6.01 -17.34 -11.27
N TYR A 265 -6.46 -18.60 -11.29
CA TYR A 265 -7.86 -19.03 -11.32
C TYR A 265 -8.70 -18.43 -10.15
N SER A 266 -8.06 -17.83 -9.14
CA SER A 266 -8.69 -17.15 -8.00
C SER A 266 -9.24 -15.74 -8.28
N LEU A 267 -8.81 -15.05 -9.36
CA LEU A 267 -9.36 -13.73 -9.73
C LEU A 267 -10.49 -13.81 -10.78
N ASN A 268 -10.63 -14.95 -11.46
CA ASN A 268 -11.63 -15.16 -12.51
C ASN A 268 -13.00 -15.63 -11.99
N LYS A 269 -13.15 -15.90 -10.69
CA LYS A 269 -14.41 -16.38 -10.10
C LYS A 269 -14.90 -15.47 -8.97
N SER A 270 -15.48 -14.31 -9.31
CA SER A 270 -16.45 -13.62 -8.41
C SER A 270 -17.14 -12.35 -8.95
N PHE A 271 -16.99 -11.96 -10.23
CA PHE A 271 -17.69 -10.78 -10.77
C PHE A 271 -18.72 -11.11 -11.85
N GLU A 272 -19.21 -12.34 -11.88
CA GLU A 272 -20.50 -12.57 -12.53
C GLU A 272 -21.56 -11.94 -11.62
N ASP A 273 -22.16 -10.83 -12.06
CA ASP A 273 -23.60 -10.57 -11.89
C ASP A 273 -23.98 -9.20 -12.45
N ILE A 274 -25.08 -9.23 -13.20
CA ILE A 274 -25.88 -8.20 -13.90
C ILE A 274 -26.03 -6.83 -13.18
N SER A 275 -25.67 -6.71 -11.90
CA SER A 275 -25.81 -5.48 -11.13
C SER A 275 -24.72 -4.43 -11.39
N VAL A 276 -23.45 -4.84 -11.63
CA VAL A 276 -22.36 -3.86 -11.82
C VAL A 276 -22.56 -3.11 -13.13
N GLU A 277 -23.01 -3.82 -14.16
CA GLU A 277 -23.38 -3.24 -15.45
C GLU A 277 -24.54 -2.23 -15.32
N HIS A 278 -25.61 -2.59 -14.61
CA HIS A 278 -26.76 -1.70 -14.39
C HIS A 278 -26.40 -0.43 -13.61
N LEU A 279 -25.48 -0.53 -12.66
CA LEU A 279 -25.05 0.60 -11.83
C LEU A 279 -24.05 1.50 -12.53
N LEU A 280 -23.11 0.95 -13.29
CA LEU A 280 -22.23 1.75 -14.14
C LEU A 280 -22.99 2.49 -15.23
N ASN A 281 -24.06 1.89 -15.76
CA ASN A 281 -24.98 2.56 -16.67
C ASN A 281 -25.83 3.67 -16.00
N LYS A 282 -25.95 3.66 -14.66
CA LYS A 282 -26.71 4.66 -13.88
C LYS A 282 -25.83 5.66 -13.11
N SER A 283 -24.54 5.36 -12.97
CA SER A 283 -23.62 6.20 -12.22
C SER A 283 -23.34 7.45 -13.02
N LYS A 284 -23.61 8.61 -12.42
CA LYS A 284 -23.24 9.92 -12.98
C LYS A 284 -21.72 10.15 -13.03
N TYR A 285 -20.95 9.23 -12.47
CA TYR A 285 -19.50 9.31 -12.35
C TYR A 285 -18.75 8.36 -13.30
N PHE A 286 -19.45 7.47 -13.99
CA PHE A 286 -18.86 6.54 -14.95
C PHE A 286 -19.33 6.85 -16.37
N ASP A 287 -18.45 7.48 -17.15
CA ASP A 287 -18.68 7.72 -18.57
C ASP A 287 -18.09 6.59 -19.41
N LYS A 288 -18.97 5.80 -20.03
CA LYS A 288 -18.61 4.58 -20.76
C LYS A 288 -17.72 4.86 -21.97
N ASP A 289 -18.01 5.92 -22.71
CA ASP A 289 -17.32 6.25 -23.95
C ASP A 289 -15.90 6.77 -23.65
N THR A 290 -15.77 7.67 -22.67
CA THR A 290 -14.49 8.14 -22.15
C THR A 290 -13.66 6.98 -21.58
N TYR A 291 -14.29 6.05 -20.86
CA TYR A 291 -13.63 4.88 -20.31
C TYR A 291 -13.05 3.98 -21.40
N MET A 292 -13.82 3.70 -22.46
CA MET A 292 -13.37 2.89 -23.60
C MET A 292 -12.23 3.57 -24.36
N GLU A 293 -12.32 4.88 -24.58
CA GLU A 293 -11.30 5.66 -25.28
C GLU A 293 -9.96 5.66 -24.52
N LEU A 294 -9.98 5.99 -23.22
CA LEU A 294 -8.78 6.05 -22.38
C LEU A 294 -8.06 4.70 -22.28
N ASN A 295 -8.81 3.60 -22.23
CA ASN A 295 -8.25 2.25 -22.10
C ASN A 295 -7.97 1.58 -23.45
N LYS A 296 -8.28 2.24 -24.57
CA LYS A 296 -8.16 1.68 -25.94
C LYS A 296 -8.81 0.30 -26.05
N LEU A 297 -9.97 0.14 -25.41
CA LEU A 297 -10.63 -1.16 -25.37
C LEU A 297 -11.18 -1.51 -26.75
N PRO A 298 -11.00 -2.77 -27.23
CA PRO A 298 -11.69 -3.24 -28.41
C PRO A 298 -13.20 -3.09 -28.22
N ILE A 299 -13.93 -2.79 -29.31
CA ILE A 299 -15.40 -2.67 -29.30
C ILE A 299 -16.09 -3.93 -28.75
N SER A 300 -15.44 -5.09 -28.84
CA SER A 300 -15.94 -6.37 -28.33
C SER A 300 -15.85 -6.53 -26.81
N VAL A 301 -15.14 -5.65 -26.10
CA VAL A 301 -14.99 -5.71 -24.64
C VAL A 301 -16.12 -4.91 -23.99
N ASN A 302 -16.89 -5.55 -23.11
CA ASN A 302 -17.86 -4.83 -22.29
C ASN A 302 -17.10 -3.94 -21.29
N PRO A 303 -17.15 -2.60 -21.41
CA PRO A 303 -16.38 -1.69 -20.57
C PRO A 303 -16.82 -1.75 -19.10
N ASN A 304 -18.07 -2.11 -18.81
CA ASN A 304 -18.56 -2.23 -17.44
C ASN A 304 -17.92 -3.45 -16.75
N ASN A 305 -17.81 -4.57 -17.47
CA ASN A 305 -17.11 -5.76 -16.98
C ASN A 305 -15.60 -5.53 -16.88
N HIS A 306 -15.00 -4.87 -17.87
CA HIS A 306 -13.59 -4.53 -17.84
C HIS A 306 -13.28 -3.56 -16.69
N PHE A 307 -14.15 -2.58 -16.44
CA PHE A 307 -14.03 -1.67 -15.32
C PHE A 307 -14.14 -2.40 -13.98
N ALA A 308 -15.16 -3.25 -13.80
CA ALA A 308 -15.37 -4.09 -12.62
C ALA A 308 -14.16 -4.98 -12.28
N GLN A 309 -13.52 -5.56 -13.31
CA GLN A 309 -12.44 -6.53 -13.14
C GLN A 309 -11.05 -5.88 -13.00
N ILE A 310 -10.81 -4.77 -13.73
CA ILE A 310 -9.46 -4.23 -13.94
C ILE A 310 -9.43 -2.71 -13.77
N GLY A 311 -10.41 -1.99 -14.34
CA GLY A 311 -10.36 -0.53 -14.40
C GLY A 311 -10.54 0.18 -13.06
N PHE A 312 -11.32 -0.38 -12.13
CA PHE A 312 -11.41 0.14 -10.76
C PHE A 312 -10.07 0.12 -10.04
N PHE A 313 -9.17 -0.79 -10.46
CA PHE A 313 -7.89 -0.99 -9.81
C PHE A 313 -6.71 -0.33 -10.52
N HIS A 314 -6.99 0.40 -11.62
CA HIS A 314 -6.02 1.08 -12.45
C HIS A 314 -6.31 2.58 -12.42
N LYS A 315 -5.50 3.35 -11.69
CA LYS A 315 -5.58 4.83 -11.60
C LYS A 315 -5.61 5.53 -12.97
N LYS A 316 -5.12 4.85 -14.01
CA LYS A 316 -4.94 5.32 -15.38
C LYS A 316 -6.18 5.89 -16.07
N VAL A 317 -7.37 5.71 -15.52
CA VAL A 317 -8.64 6.07 -16.20
C VAL A 317 -9.34 7.28 -15.60
N PHE A 318 -9.03 7.68 -14.37
CA PHE A 318 -9.86 8.68 -13.65
C PHE A 318 -9.11 9.92 -13.19
N SER A 319 -7.83 10.07 -13.53
CA SER A 319 -7.06 11.28 -13.20
C SER A 319 -7.54 12.56 -13.88
N LEU A 320 -8.60 12.49 -14.69
CA LEU A 320 -9.25 13.65 -15.32
C LEU A 320 -10.59 14.06 -14.70
N GLN A 321 -11.12 13.37 -13.67
CA GLN A 321 -12.35 13.79 -13.01
C GLN A 321 -12.25 13.79 -11.47
N ASN A 322 -12.72 14.87 -10.86
CA ASN A 322 -12.85 15.10 -9.41
C ASN A 322 -13.71 14.06 -8.64
N ASN A 323 -14.15 12.97 -9.30
CA ASN A 323 -15.20 12.07 -8.85
C ASN A 323 -14.76 10.60 -8.66
N TYR A 324 -13.47 10.26 -8.83
CA TYR A 324 -12.98 8.88 -8.66
C TYR A 324 -13.32 8.28 -7.29
N LYS A 325 -13.08 9.05 -6.23
CA LYS A 325 -13.39 8.65 -4.85
C LYS A 325 -14.87 8.33 -4.70
N ASP A 326 -15.74 9.13 -5.30
CA ASP A 326 -17.20 8.96 -5.20
C ASP A 326 -17.68 7.73 -5.97
N LEU A 327 -17.19 7.53 -7.21
CA LEU A 327 -17.48 6.32 -7.99
C LEU A 327 -16.97 5.06 -7.27
N PHE A 328 -15.80 5.15 -6.66
CA PHE A 328 -15.22 4.05 -5.91
C PHE A 328 -16.06 3.71 -4.66
N LEU A 329 -16.47 4.72 -3.89
CA LEU A 329 -17.36 4.53 -2.75
C LEU A 329 -18.73 3.97 -3.17
N GLU A 330 -19.27 4.41 -4.31
CA GLU A 330 -20.51 3.87 -4.89
C GLU A 330 -20.39 2.36 -5.16
N PHE A 331 -19.31 1.92 -5.80
CA PHE A 331 -19.02 0.51 -6.05
C PHE A 331 -18.93 -0.32 -4.77
N ILE A 332 -18.20 0.18 -3.77
CA ILE A 332 -18.07 -0.49 -2.48
C ILE A 332 -19.44 -0.65 -1.80
N ASN A 333 -20.29 0.37 -1.85
CA ASN A 333 -21.64 0.29 -1.29
C ASN A 333 -22.49 -0.79 -1.98
N ILE A 334 -22.37 -0.92 -3.30
CA ILE A 334 -23.04 -1.96 -4.07
C ILE A 334 -22.54 -3.34 -3.66
N HIS A 335 -21.22 -3.53 -3.62
CA HIS A 335 -20.60 -4.77 -3.16
C HIS A 335 -21.13 -5.17 -1.77
N ASN A 336 -21.15 -4.22 -0.83
CA ASN A 336 -21.68 -4.45 0.51
C ASN A 336 -23.16 -4.83 0.53
N SER A 337 -23.97 -4.29 -0.40
CA SER A 337 -25.41 -4.58 -0.46
C SER A 337 -25.73 -6.01 -0.91
N LYS A 338 -24.81 -6.66 -1.64
CA LYS A 338 -24.97 -8.05 -2.08
C LYS A 338 -24.68 -9.09 -1.01
N ILE A 339 -23.93 -8.71 0.02
CA ILE A 339 -23.52 -9.62 1.07
C ILE A 339 -24.67 -9.70 2.07
N SER A 340 -25.31 -10.86 2.18
CA SER A 340 -26.31 -11.13 3.21
C SER A 340 -25.64 -11.35 4.57
N THR A 341 -26.28 -10.86 5.63
CA THR A 341 -25.93 -11.23 7.01
C THR A 341 -26.26 -12.71 7.22
N SER A 342 -25.31 -13.48 7.73
CA SER A 342 -25.43 -14.93 7.91
C SER A 342 -25.29 -15.38 9.36
N SER A 343 -24.80 -14.49 10.24
CA SER A 343 -24.55 -14.78 11.65
C SER A 343 -25.13 -13.70 12.56
N ASN A 344 -25.39 -14.09 13.81
CA ASN A 344 -25.69 -13.14 14.89
C ASN A 344 -24.41 -12.46 15.42
N ASN A 345 -23.22 -12.92 15.00
CA ASN A 345 -21.94 -12.44 15.49
C ASN A 345 -21.15 -11.85 14.33
N VAL A 346 -20.55 -10.68 14.56
CA VAL A 346 -19.73 -9.99 13.55
C VAL A 346 -18.36 -9.65 14.12
N VAL A 347 -17.33 -9.76 13.29
CA VAL A 347 -15.99 -9.23 13.60
C VAL A 347 -15.74 -8.04 12.68
N VAL A 348 -15.53 -6.87 13.28
CA VAL A 348 -15.13 -5.65 12.58
C VAL A 348 -13.62 -5.49 12.71
N ILE A 349 -12.92 -5.45 11.57
CA ILE A 349 -11.48 -5.31 11.49
C ILE A 349 -11.12 -3.98 10.85
N HIS A 350 -10.51 -3.08 11.61
CA HIS A 350 -9.95 -1.86 11.05
C HIS A 350 -8.53 -2.06 10.54
N ILE A 351 -8.30 -1.80 9.26
CA ILE A 351 -7.00 -1.91 8.59
C ILE A 351 -6.50 -0.52 8.21
N TYR A 352 -5.56 -0.03 9.00
CA TYR A 352 -4.74 1.13 8.66
C TYR A 352 -3.45 0.70 7.93
N TYR A 353 -2.85 -0.42 8.34
CA TYR A 353 -1.61 -0.94 7.76
C TYR A 353 -1.91 -2.10 6.80
N GLU A 354 -1.72 -1.85 5.50
CA GLU A 354 -2.01 -2.81 4.43
C GLU A 354 -1.26 -4.14 4.57
N GLU A 355 -0.07 -4.13 5.20
CA GLU A 355 0.72 -5.34 5.41
C GLU A 355 0.02 -6.42 6.28
N TYR A 356 -1.01 -6.05 7.03
CA TYR A 356 -1.79 -6.98 7.85
C TYR A 356 -2.99 -7.60 7.14
N ILE A 357 -3.29 -7.20 5.90
CA ILE A 357 -4.42 -7.76 5.14
C ILE A 357 -4.26 -9.26 4.95
N ASP A 358 -3.09 -9.73 4.52
CA ASP A 358 -2.85 -11.17 4.31
C ASP A 358 -2.93 -11.96 5.64
N GLU A 359 -2.48 -11.36 6.75
CA GLU A 359 -2.56 -11.94 8.10
C GLU A 359 -4.04 -12.13 8.52
N PHE A 360 -4.86 -11.08 8.36
CA PHE A 360 -6.28 -11.14 8.70
C PHE A 360 -7.05 -12.08 7.76
N LEU A 361 -6.83 -12.04 6.45
CA LEU A 361 -7.50 -12.93 5.50
C LEU A 361 -7.26 -14.41 5.83
N THR A 362 -6.01 -14.77 6.14
CA THR A 362 -5.65 -16.14 6.55
C THR A 362 -6.32 -16.56 7.87
N LEU A 363 -6.49 -15.62 8.79
CA LEU A 363 -7.13 -15.88 10.08
C LEU A 363 -8.63 -16.13 9.94
N ILE A 364 -9.32 -15.30 9.16
CA ILE A 364 -10.78 -15.28 9.12
C ILE A 364 -11.39 -16.44 8.31
N GLU A 365 -10.65 -16.99 7.34
CA GLU A 365 -11.06 -18.20 6.58
C GLU A 365 -11.37 -19.40 7.50
N GLN A 366 -10.89 -19.37 8.73
CA GLN A 366 -11.11 -20.42 9.73
C GLN A 366 -12.49 -20.33 10.41
N TYR A 367 -13.27 -19.27 10.19
CA TYR A 367 -14.51 -18.99 10.94
C TYR A 367 -15.73 -18.77 10.03
N PRO A 368 -16.26 -19.82 9.39
CA PRO A 368 -17.39 -19.67 8.47
C PRO A 368 -18.70 -19.24 9.16
N ASP A 369 -18.82 -19.40 10.49
CA ASP A 369 -20.04 -19.11 11.26
C ASP A 369 -20.11 -17.66 11.79
N ILE A 370 -19.22 -16.78 11.32
CA ILE A 370 -19.10 -15.39 11.76
C ILE A 370 -19.02 -14.48 10.55
N ASP A 371 -19.76 -13.37 10.60
CA ASP A 371 -19.66 -12.36 9.56
C ASP A 371 -18.44 -11.46 9.79
N PHE A 372 -17.75 -11.09 8.72
CA PHE A 372 -16.57 -10.21 8.79
C PHE A 372 -16.81 -8.92 8.02
N ILE A 373 -16.49 -7.80 8.67
CA ILE A 373 -16.56 -6.46 8.10
C ILE A 373 -15.19 -5.80 8.21
N PHE A 374 -14.69 -5.27 7.12
CA PHE A 374 -13.47 -4.48 7.09
C PHE A 374 -13.77 -3.00 7.06
N THR A 375 -13.05 -2.23 7.86
CA THR A 375 -12.94 -0.79 7.65
C THR A 375 -11.52 -0.47 7.23
N VAL A 376 -11.36 0.35 6.20
CA VAL A 376 -10.07 0.63 5.58
C VAL A 376 -9.88 2.13 5.40
N VAL A 377 -8.63 2.59 5.39
CA VAL A 377 -8.31 3.98 5.05
C VAL A 377 -8.16 4.13 3.53
N PHE A 378 -8.63 5.25 2.97
CA PHE A 378 -8.58 5.53 1.52
C PHE A 378 -7.15 5.54 0.93
N SER A 379 -6.10 5.49 1.75
CA SER A 379 -4.70 5.39 1.34
C SER A 379 -4.19 3.95 1.13
N ILE A 380 -5.04 2.94 1.27
CA ILE A 380 -4.67 1.55 0.98
C ILE A 380 -4.36 1.41 -0.52
N THR A 381 -3.25 0.70 -0.84
CA THR A 381 -2.93 0.40 -2.23
C THR A 381 -4.07 -0.37 -2.89
N THR A 382 -4.36 0.01 -4.12
CA THR A 382 -5.44 -0.54 -4.93
C THR A 382 -5.46 -2.07 -4.99
N TYR A 383 -4.28 -2.69 -5.01
CA TYR A 383 -4.07 -4.14 -4.95
C TYR A 383 -4.54 -4.79 -3.63
N SER A 384 -4.20 -4.17 -2.51
CA SER A 384 -4.55 -4.65 -1.17
C SER A 384 -6.07 -4.62 -0.95
N LEU A 385 -6.74 -3.61 -1.51
CA LEU A 385 -8.18 -3.48 -1.48
C LEU A 385 -8.88 -4.45 -2.46
N ALA A 386 -8.29 -4.68 -3.63
CA ALA A 386 -8.78 -5.70 -4.58
C ALA A 386 -8.85 -7.10 -3.93
N LYS A 387 -7.84 -7.47 -3.13
CA LYS A 387 -7.86 -8.73 -2.38
C LYS A 387 -9.05 -8.84 -1.43
N LEU A 388 -9.31 -7.80 -0.64
CA LEU A 388 -10.45 -7.78 0.28
C LEU A 388 -11.78 -7.92 -0.47
N LEU A 389 -11.91 -7.28 -1.64
CA LEU A 389 -13.12 -7.31 -2.46
C LEU A 389 -13.41 -8.69 -3.05
N VAL A 390 -12.38 -9.42 -3.47
CA VAL A 390 -12.53 -10.79 -4.00
C VAL A 390 -12.97 -11.78 -2.93
N SER A 391 -12.68 -11.52 -1.65
CA SER A 391 -12.94 -12.45 -0.54
C SER A 391 -14.38 -12.40 0.04
N LYS A 392 -15.34 -11.75 -0.63
CA LYS A 392 -16.77 -11.69 -0.24
C LYS A 392 -17.10 -11.00 1.09
N TYR A 393 -16.22 -10.15 1.62
CA TYR A 393 -16.46 -9.42 2.87
C TYR A 393 -17.04 -8.03 2.63
N ARG A 394 -17.81 -7.49 3.59
CA ARG A 394 -18.24 -6.08 3.50
C ARG A 394 -17.08 -5.17 3.87
N ILE A 395 -16.91 -4.07 3.14
CA ILE A 395 -15.78 -3.15 3.26
C ILE A 395 -16.29 -1.73 3.35
N PHE A 396 -15.82 -0.94 4.31
CA PHE A 396 -16.13 0.47 4.42
C PHE A 396 -14.85 1.30 4.38
N ILE A 397 -14.84 2.33 3.54
CA ILE A 397 -13.64 3.15 3.31
C ILE A 397 -13.82 4.50 3.97
N PHE A 398 -12.83 4.91 4.75
CA PHE A 398 -12.83 6.15 5.50
C PHE A 398 -11.55 6.97 5.27
N GLU A 399 -11.62 8.24 5.61
CA GLU A 399 -10.44 9.09 5.73
C GLU A 399 -9.62 8.70 6.96
N ASN A 400 -8.34 9.06 6.98
CA ASN A 400 -7.47 8.80 8.13
C ASN A 400 -7.78 9.75 9.30
N MET A 401 -8.88 9.48 10.00
CA MET A 401 -9.35 10.27 11.14
C MET A 401 -9.73 9.34 12.29
N GLY A 402 -9.44 9.73 13.53
CA GLY A 402 -9.90 9.05 14.73
C GLY A 402 -9.49 7.57 14.87
N ARG A 403 -8.40 7.17 14.23
CA ARG A 403 -7.77 5.84 14.25
C ARG A 403 -8.76 4.73 13.94
N ASP A 404 -8.77 3.70 14.77
CA ASP A 404 -9.68 2.57 14.69
C ASP A 404 -11.07 2.84 15.32
N VAL A 405 -11.25 3.98 15.99
CA VAL A 405 -12.50 4.32 16.70
C VAL A 405 -13.49 5.02 15.77
N TYR A 406 -13.07 6.05 15.04
CA TYR A 406 -13.96 6.78 14.14
C TYR A 406 -14.59 5.86 13.06
N PRO A 407 -13.83 5.01 12.34
CA PRO A 407 -14.39 4.06 11.38
C PRO A 407 -15.42 3.13 12.01
N PHE A 408 -15.15 2.64 13.23
CA PHE A 408 -16.05 1.76 13.96
C PHE A 408 -17.36 2.46 14.34
N LEU A 409 -17.30 3.69 14.86
CA LEU A 409 -18.49 4.49 15.18
C LEU A 409 -19.29 4.83 13.91
N LYS A 410 -18.62 5.10 12.79
CA LYS A 410 -19.28 5.41 11.52
C LYS A 410 -20.08 4.25 10.94
N ILE A 411 -19.64 3.01 11.14
CA ILE A 411 -20.39 1.82 10.70
C ILE A 411 -21.39 1.31 11.73
N LEU A 412 -21.38 1.82 12.96
CA LEU A 412 -22.23 1.32 14.04
C LEU A 412 -23.73 1.32 13.69
N PRO A 413 -24.31 2.36 13.04
CA PRO A 413 -25.71 2.31 12.61
C PRO A 413 -26.01 1.12 11.70
N PHE A 414 -25.11 0.84 10.75
CA PHE A 414 -25.23 -0.28 9.84
C PHE A 414 -25.14 -1.65 10.55
N LEU A 415 -24.31 -1.77 11.59
CA LEU A 415 -24.25 -2.99 12.41
C LEU A 415 -25.59 -3.26 13.12
N PHE A 416 -26.27 -2.21 13.60
CA PHE A 416 -27.61 -2.32 14.18
C PHE A 416 -28.67 -2.69 13.14
N GLU A 417 -28.63 -2.12 11.94
CA GLU A 417 -29.52 -2.49 10.83
C GLU A 417 -29.39 -3.97 10.45
N CYS A 418 -28.18 -4.53 10.57
CA CYS A 418 -27.91 -5.95 10.35
C CYS A 418 -28.40 -6.87 11.49
N ASN A 419 -28.94 -6.32 12.59
CA ASN A 419 -29.41 -7.06 13.76
C ASN A 419 -28.37 -8.02 14.39
N TYR A 420 -27.09 -7.67 14.34
CA TYR A 420 -26.07 -8.43 15.08
C TYR A 420 -26.34 -8.39 16.58
N LYS A 421 -26.13 -9.53 17.25
CA LYS A 421 -26.19 -9.63 18.72
C LYS A 421 -24.86 -9.29 19.36
N ASN A 422 -23.75 -9.78 18.79
CA ASN A 422 -22.41 -9.60 19.33
C ASN A 422 -21.46 -9.03 18.28
N VAL A 423 -20.53 -8.18 18.70
CA VAL A 423 -19.45 -7.66 17.87
C VAL A 423 -18.09 -7.88 18.50
N CYS A 424 -17.15 -8.38 17.71
CA CYS A 424 -15.72 -8.32 18.01
C CYS A 424 -15.12 -7.12 17.28
N LYS A 425 -14.49 -6.23 18.02
CA LYS A 425 -13.74 -5.13 17.42
C LYS A 425 -12.25 -5.47 17.42
N LEU A 426 -11.64 -5.48 16.24
CA LEU A 426 -10.21 -5.70 16.02
C LEU A 426 -9.62 -4.58 15.16
N HIS A 427 -8.30 -4.41 15.22
CA HIS A 427 -7.60 -3.51 14.30
C HIS A 427 -6.13 -3.88 14.12
N GLY A 428 -5.51 -3.33 13.07
CA GLY A 428 -4.08 -3.39 12.84
C GLY A 428 -3.30 -2.54 13.86
N LYS A 429 -3.26 -2.92 15.14
CA LYS A 429 -2.45 -2.21 16.14
C LYS A 429 -0.98 -2.36 15.81
N LYS A 430 -0.28 -1.22 15.75
CA LYS A 430 1.17 -1.12 15.59
C LYS A 430 1.63 0.03 16.49
N SER A 431 2.56 -0.23 17.41
CA SER A 431 3.13 0.85 18.22
C SER A 431 4.47 1.26 17.63
N ILE A 432 4.58 2.53 17.25
CA ILE A 432 5.75 3.13 16.61
C ILE A 432 6.77 3.65 17.65
N LYS A 433 6.39 3.72 18.93
CA LYS A 433 7.24 4.23 20.01
C LYS A 433 7.33 3.23 21.17
N PHE A 434 8.55 2.97 21.62
CA PHE A 434 8.86 2.40 22.92
C PHE A 434 8.33 3.40 23.96
N VAL A 435 7.24 3.07 24.65
CA VAL A 435 6.89 3.79 25.87
C VAL A 435 7.37 2.88 27.00
N PRO A 436 8.48 3.22 27.69
CA PRO A 436 8.78 2.57 28.95
C PRO A 436 7.70 3.04 29.93
N ILE A 437 6.59 2.32 29.97
CA ILE A 437 5.69 2.42 31.11
C ILE A 437 6.29 1.47 32.13
N GLU A 438 6.91 2.01 33.17
CA GLU A 438 7.57 1.24 34.24
C GLU A 438 6.63 0.23 34.93
N LYS A 439 5.32 0.26 34.64
CA LYS A 439 4.30 -0.71 35.06
C LYS A 439 4.02 -1.86 34.07
N PHE A 440 4.55 -1.85 32.84
CA PHE A 440 4.31 -2.88 31.81
C PHE A 440 5.62 -3.57 31.37
N ASN A 441 6.29 -4.25 32.30
CA ASN A 441 7.60 -4.87 32.08
C ASN A 441 7.65 -6.08 31.12
N PHE A 442 6.64 -6.34 30.29
CA PHE A 442 6.57 -7.61 29.51
C PHE A 442 6.08 -7.52 28.05
N ILE A 443 5.84 -6.35 27.45
CA ILE A 443 5.53 -6.26 26.01
C ILE A 443 6.48 -5.26 25.33
N LYS A 444 7.46 -5.79 24.60
CA LYS A 444 8.53 -5.00 23.95
C LYS A 444 8.11 -4.36 22.61
N ASN A 445 6.94 -4.66 22.04
CA ASN A 445 6.48 -4.12 20.75
C ASN A 445 4.93 -4.19 20.57
N GLY A 446 4.33 -3.23 19.87
CA GLY A 446 2.90 -3.20 19.55
C GLY A 446 2.41 -4.31 18.62
N ASP A 447 3.29 -4.90 17.80
CA ASP A 447 2.95 -6.11 17.03
C ASP A 447 2.69 -7.32 17.95
N GLN A 448 3.49 -7.48 19.01
CA GLN A 448 3.28 -8.55 19.98
C GLN A 448 2.00 -8.33 20.80
N TRP A 449 1.67 -7.06 21.07
CA TRP A 449 0.40 -6.68 21.66
C TRP A 449 -0.79 -7.07 20.78
N ARG A 450 -0.71 -6.79 19.46
CA ARG A 450 -1.74 -7.18 18.49
C ARG A 450 -1.92 -8.70 18.43
N VAL A 451 -0.82 -9.44 18.26
CA VAL A 451 -0.85 -10.91 18.15
C VAL A 451 -1.47 -11.54 19.39
N ASP A 452 -1.11 -11.06 20.59
CA ASP A 452 -1.66 -11.57 21.84
C ASP A 452 -3.16 -11.25 21.97
N LEU A 453 -3.60 -10.00 21.73
CA LEU A 453 -5.02 -9.61 21.72
C LEU A 453 -5.84 -10.47 20.75
N ILE A 454 -5.38 -10.58 19.50
CA ILE A 454 -6.06 -11.39 18.47
C ILE A 454 -6.10 -12.86 18.88
N SER A 455 -5.03 -13.41 19.44
CA SER A 455 -5.01 -14.82 19.87
C SER A 455 -6.05 -15.14 20.94
N LYS A 456 -6.40 -14.16 21.79
CA LYS A 456 -7.40 -14.32 22.86
C LYS A 456 -8.83 -14.05 22.42
N LEU A 457 -9.01 -13.22 21.38
CA LEU A 457 -10.33 -12.86 20.87
C LEU A 457 -10.79 -13.74 19.71
N LEU A 458 -9.85 -14.10 18.83
CA LEU A 458 -10.08 -14.75 17.53
C LEU A 458 -8.96 -15.78 17.21
N GLY A 459 -8.34 -16.39 18.21
CA GLY A 459 -7.15 -17.24 18.00
C GLY A 459 -7.43 -18.61 17.37
N ASN A 460 -8.50 -19.27 17.79
CA ASN A 460 -8.98 -20.51 17.17
C ASN A 460 -10.49 -20.72 17.41
N LYS A 461 -11.09 -21.70 16.73
CA LYS A 461 -12.52 -22.04 16.84
C LYS A 461 -13.00 -22.28 18.27
N LYS A 462 -12.17 -22.91 19.13
CA LYS A 462 -12.52 -23.20 20.52
C LYS A 462 -12.63 -21.89 21.33
N ILE A 463 -11.63 -21.03 21.25
CA ILE A 463 -11.60 -19.73 21.93
C ILE A 463 -12.80 -18.88 21.50
N VAL A 464 -13.09 -18.83 20.21
CA VAL A 464 -14.22 -18.05 19.67
C VAL A 464 -15.56 -18.59 20.17
N LYS A 465 -15.74 -19.93 20.18
CA LYS A 465 -16.96 -20.55 20.72
C LYS A 465 -17.11 -20.30 22.21
N GLU A 466 -16.03 -20.36 22.99
CA GLU A 466 -16.03 -20.03 24.41
C GLU A 466 -16.40 -18.56 24.65
N ASN A 467 -15.80 -17.63 23.91
CA ASN A 467 -16.11 -16.20 23.99
C ASN A 467 -17.58 -15.90 23.65
N ILE A 468 -18.10 -16.47 22.56
CA ILE A 468 -19.52 -16.31 22.21
C ILE A 468 -20.42 -16.96 23.27
N GLY A 469 -20.00 -18.10 23.85
CA GLY A 469 -20.69 -18.76 24.95
C GLY A 469 -20.83 -17.85 26.17
N LEU A 470 -19.72 -17.23 26.61
CA LEU A 470 -19.71 -16.26 27.72
C LEU A 470 -20.61 -15.06 27.42
N LEU A 471 -20.59 -14.53 26.19
CA LEU A 471 -21.47 -13.42 25.81
C LEU A 471 -22.96 -13.80 25.74
N ASN A 472 -23.32 -15.09 25.70
CA ASN A 472 -24.72 -15.48 25.79
C ASN A 472 -25.24 -15.51 27.24
N GLU A 473 -24.35 -15.44 28.24
CA GLU A 473 -24.73 -15.28 29.64
C GLU A 473 -25.35 -13.89 29.88
N GLN A 474 -26.38 -13.81 30.71
CA GLN A 474 -27.17 -12.58 30.85
C GLN A 474 -26.40 -11.47 31.59
N ASP A 475 -25.53 -11.87 32.51
CA ASP A 475 -24.70 -11.04 33.38
C ASP A 475 -23.38 -10.58 32.75
N ILE A 476 -23.06 -11.00 31.53
CA ILE A 476 -21.83 -10.58 30.82
C ILE A 476 -22.18 -9.73 29.61
N SER A 477 -21.61 -8.53 29.48
CA SER A 477 -21.84 -7.67 28.30
C SER A 477 -20.61 -7.40 27.46
N MET A 478 -19.41 -7.64 28.00
CA MET A 478 -18.15 -7.38 27.33
C MET A 478 -17.05 -8.34 27.79
N LEU A 479 -16.22 -8.79 26.85
CA LEU A 479 -15.04 -9.60 27.13
C LEU A 479 -13.77 -8.83 26.75
N ILE A 480 -12.83 -8.77 27.67
CA ILE A 480 -11.54 -8.10 27.49
C ILE A 480 -10.44 -9.07 27.91
N PRO A 481 -9.38 -9.29 27.11
CA PRO A 481 -8.30 -10.16 27.55
C PRO A 481 -7.62 -9.58 28.79
N LYS A 482 -7.44 -10.40 29.83
CA LYS A 482 -7.10 -10.00 31.21
C LYS A 482 -5.95 -9.01 31.31
N LYS A 483 -4.92 -9.18 30.48
CA LYS A 483 -3.73 -8.33 30.45
C LYS A 483 -4.00 -6.88 30.04
N TYR A 484 -5.12 -6.65 29.36
CA TYR A 484 -5.50 -5.36 28.77
C TYR A 484 -6.77 -4.78 29.39
N ALA A 485 -7.33 -5.47 30.37
CA ALA A 485 -8.42 -5.00 31.21
C ALA A 485 -7.85 -4.06 32.28
N LEU A 486 -7.88 -2.75 32.04
CA LEU A 486 -7.30 -1.75 32.95
C LEU A 486 -8.38 -1.01 33.74
N PRO A 487 -8.14 -0.74 35.05
CA PRO A 487 -9.06 0.05 35.85
C PRO A 487 -9.00 1.53 35.46
N TYR A 488 -10.13 2.11 35.06
CA TYR A 488 -10.17 3.50 34.60
C TYR A 488 -9.68 4.49 35.66
N LYS A 489 -10.01 4.27 36.94
CA LYS A 489 -9.59 5.12 38.07
C LYS A 489 -8.07 5.40 38.09
N GLU A 490 -7.25 4.41 37.73
CA GLU A 490 -5.80 4.51 37.69
C GLU A 490 -5.25 5.05 36.36
N PHE A 491 -5.99 4.86 35.26
CA PHE A 491 -5.53 5.12 33.89
C PHE A 491 -6.34 6.20 33.13
N LYS A 492 -7.14 6.99 33.84
CA LYS A 492 -7.95 8.10 33.29
C LYS A 492 -7.10 9.18 32.59
N GLY A 493 -5.87 9.40 33.06
CA GLY A 493 -4.91 10.32 32.45
C GLY A 493 -5.49 11.72 32.23
N ARG A 494 -5.09 12.40 31.14
CA ARG A 494 -5.59 13.74 30.77
C ARG A 494 -7.00 13.74 30.17
N ASN A 495 -7.64 12.58 30.00
CA ASN A 495 -8.91 12.45 29.27
C ASN A 495 -10.14 12.54 30.17
N LYS A 496 -9.98 12.72 31.47
CA LYS A 496 -11.11 12.72 32.44
C LYS A 496 -12.25 13.65 32.02
N GLU A 497 -11.94 14.91 31.71
CA GLU A 497 -12.97 15.90 31.34
C GLU A 497 -13.60 15.60 29.98
N LYS A 498 -12.83 15.11 29.01
CA LYS A 498 -13.37 14.63 27.73
C LYS A 498 -14.30 13.43 27.91
N VAL A 499 -13.95 12.47 28.76
CA VAL A 499 -14.80 11.31 29.07
C VAL A 499 -16.12 11.76 29.70
N LYS A 500 -16.09 12.71 30.64
CA LYS A 500 -17.31 13.29 31.23
C LYS A 500 -18.20 13.96 30.18
N ASP A 501 -17.61 14.81 29.32
CA ASP A 501 -18.33 15.51 28.25
C ASP A 501 -18.97 14.53 27.24
N LEU A 502 -18.26 13.46 26.90
CA LEU A 502 -18.80 12.45 26.00
C LEU A 502 -19.90 11.61 26.66
N LEU A 503 -19.77 11.28 27.94
CA LEU A 503 -20.79 10.54 28.68
C LEU A 503 -22.08 11.36 28.86
N SER A 504 -21.97 12.67 29.10
CA SER A 504 -23.14 13.55 29.18
C SER A 504 -23.88 13.63 27.84
N LYS A 505 -23.15 13.67 26.71
CA LYS A 505 -23.74 13.65 25.36
C LYS A 505 -24.52 12.38 25.02
N ILE A 506 -24.28 11.28 25.73
CA ILE A 506 -24.96 9.99 25.52
C ILE A 506 -25.88 9.60 26.68
N ASP A 507 -26.11 10.52 27.62
CA ASP A 507 -26.94 10.35 28.82
C ASP A 507 -26.50 9.20 29.74
N ILE A 508 -25.19 9.04 29.95
CA ILE A 508 -24.64 8.04 30.86
C ILE A 508 -23.98 8.72 32.05
N ALA A 509 -24.28 8.21 33.25
CA ALA A 509 -23.71 8.71 34.49
C ALA A 509 -22.20 8.46 34.55
N TYR A 510 -21.45 9.49 34.97
CA TYR A 510 -20.01 9.37 35.14
C TYR A 510 -19.67 8.61 36.43
N HIS A 511 -18.86 7.57 36.28
CA HIS A 511 -18.25 6.79 37.36
C HIS A 511 -16.75 6.64 37.11
N GLU A 512 -15.97 6.41 38.16
CA GLU A 512 -14.54 6.09 38.01
C GLU A 512 -14.26 4.58 38.14
N ASP A 513 -15.23 3.83 38.65
CA ASP A 513 -15.08 2.42 39.01
C ASP A 513 -15.58 1.49 37.89
N PHE A 514 -14.76 1.37 36.86
CA PHE A 514 -14.98 0.45 35.75
C PHE A 514 -13.65 0.04 35.09
N ILE A 515 -13.72 -1.00 34.26
CA ILE A 515 -12.60 -1.55 33.51
C ILE A 515 -12.78 -1.22 32.03
N PHE A 516 -11.71 -0.84 31.33
CA PHE A 516 -11.71 -0.62 29.89
C PHE A 516 -10.65 -1.46 29.18
N SER A 517 -10.80 -1.62 27.86
CA SER A 517 -9.87 -2.40 27.02
C SER A 517 -8.75 -1.51 26.49
N ALA A 518 -7.57 -1.63 27.07
CA ALA A 518 -6.37 -0.96 26.59
C ALA A 518 -5.97 -1.51 25.22
N GLY A 519 -6.04 -0.66 24.20
CA GLY A 519 -5.82 -1.04 22.80
C GLY A 519 -7.10 -1.27 22.01
N THR A 520 -8.29 -1.00 22.56
CA THR A 520 -9.58 -0.95 21.85
C THR A 520 -9.89 -2.21 21.02
N MET A 521 -9.55 -3.39 21.55
CA MET A 521 -9.96 -4.68 21.00
C MET A 521 -10.68 -5.52 22.04
N PHE A 522 -11.88 -6.00 21.71
CA PHE A 522 -12.77 -6.67 22.64
C PHE A 522 -13.92 -7.36 21.90
N TRP A 523 -14.60 -8.24 22.61
CA TRP A 523 -15.94 -8.70 22.25
C TRP A 523 -16.97 -7.97 23.12
N CYS A 524 -18.11 -7.56 22.57
CA CYS A 524 -19.23 -7.08 23.38
C CYS A 524 -20.58 -7.37 22.73
N LYS A 525 -21.64 -7.30 23.54
CA LYS A 525 -23.01 -7.29 23.03
C LYS A 525 -23.29 -5.98 22.31
N MET A 526 -24.11 -6.02 21.27
CA MET A 526 -24.41 -4.83 20.46
C MET A 526 -25.23 -3.79 21.24
N GLU A 527 -26.13 -4.21 22.13
CA GLU A 527 -27.01 -3.27 22.83
C GLU A 527 -26.26 -2.24 23.70
N ILE A 528 -25.11 -2.60 24.28
CA ILE A 528 -24.34 -1.65 25.11
C ILE A 528 -23.77 -0.50 24.27
N LEU A 529 -23.62 -0.68 22.96
CA LEU A 529 -23.10 0.34 22.06
C LEU A 529 -24.19 1.32 21.60
N ARG A 530 -25.47 1.03 21.86
CA ARG A 530 -26.61 1.84 21.38
C ARG A 530 -26.52 3.32 21.79
N PRO A 531 -26.08 3.70 23.00
CA PRO A 531 -25.95 5.10 23.39
C PRO A 531 -25.00 5.90 22.48
N LEU A 532 -23.99 5.25 21.88
CA LEU A 532 -23.03 5.90 20.98
C LEU A 532 -23.67 6.40 19.68
N LEU A 533 -24.86 5.91 19.31
CA LEU A 533 -25.59 6.41 18.13
C LEU A 533 -26.04 7.88 18.27
N LYS A 534 -26.08 8.42 19.49
CA LYS A 534 -26.40 9.84 19.75
C LYS A 534 -25.27 10.80 19.39
N LEU A 535 -24.05 10.29 19.22
CA LEU A 535 -22.87 11.12 18.95
C LEU A 535 -22.83 11.62 17.50
N ASP A 536 -22.59 12.92 17.32
CA ASP A 536 -22.24 13.49 16.00
C ASP A 536 -20.76 13.22 15.69
N VAL A 537 -20.47 11.97 15.30
CA VAL A 537 -19.12 11.45 15.04
C VAL A 537 -18.34 12.32 14.04
N LYS A 538 -19.01 13.00 13.09
CA LYS A 538 -18.30 13.80 12.07
C LYS A 538 -17.70 15.08 12.65
N LYS A 539 -18.33 15.69 13.66
CA LYS A 539 -17.85 16.91 14.31
C LYS A 539 -16.88 16.67 15.46
N MET A 540 -16.71 15.41 15.86
CA MET A 540 -15.94 15.03 17.04
C MET A 540 -14.46 14.74 16.77
N PHE A 541 -14.08 14.46 15.52
CA PHE A 541 -12.71 14.05 15.21
C PHE A 541 -12.06 15.01 14.22
N GLU A 542 -10.88 15.50 14.58
CA GLU A 542 -10.01 16.27 13.69
C GLU A 542 -9.08 15.35 12.86
N LYS A 543 -8.43 15.90 11.83
CA LYS A 543 -7.39 15.17 11.07
C LYS A 543 -6.21 14.82 11.98
N GLU A 544 -5.71 13.59 11.89
CA GLU A 544 -4.68 13.10 12.83
C GLU A 544 -3.31 13.79 12.71
N GLY A 545 -2.76 14.21 13.86
CA GLY A 545 -1.39 14.76 14.01
C GLY A 545 -0.38 13.86 14.76
N GLY A 546 -0.72 12.61 15.09
CA GLY A 546 0.21 11.65 15.71
C GLY A 546 0.34 11.70 17.25
N GLU A 547 -0.63 12.31 17.95
CA GLU A 547 -0.62 12.50 19.41
C GLU A 547 -0.79 11.18 20.20
N ILE A 548 -0.15 11.10 21.37
CA ILE A 548 -0.03 9.85 22.18
C ILE A 548 -1.02 9.72 23.34
N ASP A 549 -1.69 10.82 23.72
CA ASP A 549 -2.74 10.87 24.74
C ASP A 549 -3.53 12.18 24.59
N GLY A 550 -4.76 12.28 25.10
CA GLY A 550 -5.58 13.51 25.05
C GLY A 550 -6.47 13.67 23.82
N THR A 551 -6.42 12.73 22.87
CA THR A 551 -7.27 12.76 21.66
C THR A 551 -8.65 12.16 21.93
N ASP A 552 -9.63 12.50 21.08
CA ASP A 552 -11.00 12.01 21.23
C ASP A 552 -11.09 10.48 21.07
N ALA A 553 -10.17 9.88 20.29
CA ALA A 553 -10.04 8.43 20.19
C ALA A 553 -9.65 7.77 21.53
N HIS A 554 -8.77 8.39 22.33
CA HIS A 554 -8.40 7.85 23.64
C HIS A 554 -9.50 8.05 24.70
N ALA A 555 -10.25 9.14 24.62
CA ALA A 555 -11.43 9.34 25.46
C ALA A 555 -12.49 8.28 25.15
N LEU A 556 -12.73 8.00 23.86
CA LEU A 556 -13.69 6.99 23.41
C LEU A 556 -13.24 5.55 23.69
N GLU A 557 -11.94 5.23 23.63
CA GLU A 557 -11.42 3.92 24.06
C GLU A 557 -11.89 3.58 25.49
N ARG A 558 -11.88 4.58 26.38
CA ARG A 558 -12.29 4.40 27.79
C ARG A 558 -13.80 4.24 27.92
N ILE A 559 -14.59 4.89 27.08
CA ILE A 559 -16.05 4.87 27.17
C ILE A 559 -16.63 3.48 26.93
N PHE A 560 -16.02 2.64 26.07
CA PHE A 560 -16.52 1.28 25.84
C PHE A 560 -16.65 0.46 27.13
N GLY A 561 -15.70 0.60 28.06
CA GLY A 561 -15.77 -0.06 29.38
C GLY A 561 -16.89 0.48 30.27
N MET A 562 -17.15 1.79 30.20
CA MET A 562 -18.27 2.42 30.92
C MET A 562 -19.63 1.95 30.40
N LEU A 563 -19.77 1.78 29.08
CA LEU A 563 -21.00 1.28 28.47
C LEU A 563 -21.37 -0.10 29.01
N ALA A 564 -20.38 -0.98 29.17
CA ALA A 564 -20.57 -2.29 29.78
C ALA A 564 -21.03 -2.15 31.24
N LYS A 565 -20.36 -1.32 32.05
CA LYS A 565 -20.73 -1.11 33.46
C LYS A 565 -22.15 -0.56 33.64
N ASN A 566 -22.63 0.27 32.73
CA ASN A 566 -23.97 0.86 32.77
C ASN A 566 -25.09 -0.11 32.34
N SER A 567 -24.77 -1.32 31.88
CA SER A 567 -25.74 -2.25 31.26
C SER A 567 -26.34 -3.30 32.21
N ASP A 568 -26.29 -3.10 33.54
CA ASP A 568 -26.61 -4.12 34.58
C ASP A 568 -25.83 -5.45 34.45
N ALA A 569 -24.85 -5.49 33.55
CA ALA A 569 -24.01 -6.64 33.23
C ALA A 569 -22.52 -6.26 33.35
N GLU A 570 -21.68 -7.26 33.50
CA GLU A 570 -20.27 -7.12 33.85
C GLU A 570 -19.31 -7.26 32.66
N VAL A 571 -18.11 -6.71 32.87
CA VAL A 571 -16.95 -6.94 32.01
C VAL A 571 -16.22 -8.20 32.49
N LYS A 572 -16.17 -9.23 31.64
CA LYS A 572 -15.41 -10.45 31.92
C LYS A 572 -13.98 -10.34 31.39
N GLN A 573 -13.02 -10.70 32.24
CA GLN A 573 -11.60 -10.79 31.87
C GLN A 573 -11.28 -12.21 31.40
N ILE A 574 -10.79 -12.36 30.16
CA ILE A 574 -10.52 -13.67 29.51
C ILE A 574 -9.04 -13.95 29.27
#